data_AF-A0AAD4UJD4-F1
#
_entry.id   AF-A0AAD4UJD4-F1
#
_cell.length_a   1.000
_cell.length_b   1.000
_cell.length_c   1.000
_cell.angle_alpha   90.00
_cell.angle_beta   90.00
_cell.angle_gamma   90.00
#
_symmetry.space_group_name_H-M   'P 1'
#
loop_
_entity.id
_entity.type
_entity.pdbx_description
1 polymer ?
#
loop_
_entity_poly.entity_id
_entity_poly.type
_entity_poly.pdbx_seq_one_letter_code
_entity_poly.pdbx_strand_id
1 'polypeptide(L)'
;MASGPITSWEIDGKTEETVSDFILGGSKITADGDCSHEIKRRLLLGRKVMTNLDSILKSRDITLPTKVHLVKAMVFHVVMYGCESWTVKKAEHRRIDAFEVWYWRRL
;
A
#
# COMPACT_ATOMS: atom_id res chain seq x y z
N MET A 1 -0.70 -19.01 22.58
CA MET A 1 -0.58 -18.02 23.66
C MET A 1 -0.69 -16.65 23.01
N ALA A 2 -1.86 -16.02 23.03
CA ALA A 2 -2.00 -14.63 22.59
C ALA A 2 -1.82 -13.76 23.85
N SER A 3 -0.73 -13.00 23.92
CA SER A 3 -0.62 -11.95 24.94
C SER A 3 -1.73 -10.95 24.68
N GLY A 4 -2.46 -10.55 25.73
CA GLY A 4 -3.43 -9.46 25.63
C GLY A 4 -2.77 -8.15 25.16
N PRO A 5 -3.55 -7.16 24.71
CA PRO A 5 -3.01 -5.88 24.27
C PRO A 5 -2.18 -5.25 25.41
N ILE A 6 -0.95 -4.82 25.10
CA ILE A 6 -0.11 -4.09 26.04
C ILE A 6 -0.74 -2.72 26.23
N THR A 7 -1.33 -2.47 27.40
CA THR A 7 -2.05 -1.23 27.71
C THR A 7 -1.16 -0.14 28.30
N SER A 8 0.05 -0.49 28.73
CA SER A 8 1.01 0.44 29.34
C SER A 8 2.40 -0.16 29.32
N TRP A 9 3.39 0.65 28.99
CA TRP A 9 4.80 0.31 29.12
C TRP A 9 5.55 1.53 29.66
N GLU A 10 6.58 1.29 30.46
CA GLU A 10 7.35 2.35 31.13
C GLU A 10 8.76 2.42 30.55
N ILE A 11 9.19 3.63 30.20
CA ILE A 11 10.60 3.96 29.98
C ILE A 11 11.03 4.91 31.09
N ASP A 12 12.14 4.60 31.78
CA ASP A 12 12.71 5.46 32.83
C ASP A 12 11.69 5.93 33.89
N GLY A 13 10.72 5.07 34.22
CA GLY A 13 9.65 5.36 35.19
C GLY A 13 8.54 6.29 34.69
N LYS A 14 8.46 6.55 33.38
CA LYS A 14 7.35 7.27 32.73
C LYS A 14 6.53 6.34 31.88
N THR A 15 5.21 6.37 32.08
CA THR A 15 4.26 5.65 31.24
C THR A 15 4.20 6.31 29.87
N GLU A 16 4.52 5.54 28.83
CA GLU A 16 4.48 6.02 27.45
C GLU A 16 3.08 5.87 26.84
N GLU A 17 2.72 6.83 25.99
CA GLU A 17 1.43 6.81 25.30
C GLU A 17 1.41 5.70 24.24
N THR A 18 0.39 4.84 24.31
CA THR A 18 0.20 3.75 23.33
C THR A 18 -0.84 4.17 22.30
N VAL A 19 -0.45 4.17 21.02
CA VAL A 19 -1.34 4.50 19.90
C VAL A 19 -1.80 3.24 19.16
N SER A 20 -3.01 3.27 18.62
CA SER A 20 -3.57 2.15 17.82
C SER A 20 -2.88 1.99 16.47
N ASP A 21 -2.45 3.10 15.88
CA ASP A 21 -1.84 3.16 14.57
C ASP A 21 -0.94 4.38 14.42
N PHE A 22 0.09 4.25 13.59
CA PHE A 22 1.08 5.30 13.34
C PHE A 22 1.60 5.23 11.91
N ILE A 23 2.03 6.37 11.35
CA ILE A 23 2.68 6.42 10.03
C ILE A 23 4.18 6.51 10.22
N LEU A 24 4.90 5.42 9.96
CA LEU A 24 6.35 5.37 9.99
C LEU A 24 6.91 5.25 8.57
N GLY A 25 7.77 6.20 8.16
CA GLY A 25 8.35 6.19 6.81
C GLY A 25 7.29 6.23 5.70
N GLY A 26 6.09 6.78 5.97
CA GLY A 26 4.96 6.78 5.03
C GLY A 26 4.12 5.51 5.03
N SER A 27 4.52 4.46 5.75
CA SER A 27 3.76 3.21 5.92
C SER A 27 2.93 3.24 7.19
N LYS A 28 1.66 2.81 7.11
CA LYS A 28 0.79 2.67 8.27
C LYS A 28 1.10 1.38 9.02
N ILE A 29 1.44 1.51 10.29
CA ILE A 29 1.67 0.41 11.22
C ILE A 29 0.53 0.42 12.22
N THR A 30 -0.05 -0.75 12.49
CA THR A 30 -1.13 -0.93 13.47
C THR A 30 -0.64 -1.77 14.64
N ALA A 31 -1.18 -1.52 15.83
CA ALA A 31 -0.76 -2.20 17.06
C ALA A 31 -0.98 -3.73 17.05
N ASP A 32 -1.93 -4.21 16.23
CA ASP A 32 -2.21 -5.64 16.01
C ASP A 32 -1.32 -6.29 14.94
N GLY A 33 -0.45 -5.51 14.28
CA GLY A 33 0.41 -5.96 13.20
C GLY A 33 -0.32 -6.27 11.89
N ASP A 34 -1.60 -5.91 11.75
CA ASP A 34 -2.38 -6.20 10.55
C ASP A 34 -2.06 -5.23 9.38
N CYS A 35 -1.33 -5.74 8.39
CA CYS A 35 -0.97 -4.96 7.19
C CYS A 35 -2.14 -4.69 6.24
N SER A 36 -3.34 -5.26 6.47
CA SER A 36 -4.47 -5.13 5.54
C SER A 36 -4.88 -3.67 5.31
N HIS A 37 -4.80 -2.83 6.35
CA HIS A 37 -5.10 -1.40 6.25
C HIS A 37 -4.09 -0.65 5.38
N GLU A 38 -2.80 -0.97 5.50
CA GLU A 38 -1.73 -0.35 4.70
C GLU A 38 -1.77 -0.83 3.24
N ILE A 39 -1.96 -2.13 3.01
CA ILE A 39 -2.12 -2.68 1.65
C ILE A 39 -3.28 -1.99 0.95
N LYS A 40 -4.45 -1.90 1.62
CA LYS A 40 -5.62 -1.20 1.07
C LYS A 40 -5.31 0.27 0.77
N ARG A 41 -4.63 0.97 1.66
CA ARG A 41 -4.22 2.36 1.47
C ARG A 41 -3.30 2.51 0.24
N ARG A 42 -2.33 1.63 0.06
CA ARG A 42 -1.37 1.65 -1.06
C ARG A 42 -2.05 1.37 -2.40
N LEU A 43 -2.98 0.42 -2.44
CA LEU A 43 -3.80 0.16 -3.63
C LEU A 43 -4.68 1.37 -3.99
N LEU A 44 -5.24 2.08 -3.01
CA LEU A 44 -5.99 3.32 -3.25
C LEU A 44 -5.09 4.44 -3.78
N LEU A 45 -3.88 4.59 -3.26
CA LEU A 45 -2.90 5.54 -3.77
C LEU A 45 -2.48 5.21 -5.21
N GLY A 46 -2.20 3.94 -5.50
CA GLY A 46 -1.91 3.47 -6.86
C GLY A 46 -3.06 3.75 -7.82
N ARG A 47 -4.31 3.54 -7.38
CA ARG A 47 -5.51 3.89 -8.15
C ARG A 47 -5.59 5.38 -8.46
N LYS A 48 -5.25 6.24 -7.49
CA LYS A 48 -5.21 7.70 -7.69
C LYS A 48 -4.16 8.11 -8.72
N VAL A 49 -2.97 7.51 -8.68
CA VAL A 49 -1.92 7.75 -9.69
C VAL A 49 -2.41 7.32 -11.07
N MET A 50 -3.00 6.13 -11.19
CA MET A 50 -3.59 5.66 -12.45
C MET A 50 -4.64 6.61 -13.01
N THR A 51 -5.53 7.14 -12.17
CA THR A 51 -6.54 8.10 -12.62
C THR A 51 -5.94 9.43 -13.05
N ASN A 52 -4.84 9.87 -12.41
CA ASN A 52 -4.13 11.09 -12.83
C ASN A 52 -3.43 10.92 -14.18
N LEU A 53 -3.02 9.69 -14.53
CA LEU A 53 -2.38 9.36 -15.80
C LEU A 53 -3.39 8.99 -16.91
N ASP A 54 -4.69 8.96 -16.62
CA ASP A 54 -5.73 8.39 -17.50
C ASP A 54 -5.73 8.99 -18.91
N SER A 55 -5.50 10.30 -19.05
CA SER A 55 -5.39 10.97 -20.36
C SER A 55 -4.17 10.52 -21.17
N ILE A 56 -3.01 10.34 -20.52
CA ILE A 56 -1.76 9.88 -21.14
C ILE A 56 -1.90 8.42 -21.54
N LEU A 57 -2.45 7.58 -20.66
CA LEU A 57 -2.63 6.15 -20.91
C LEU A 57 -3.65 5.89 -22.03
N LYS A 58 -4.64 6.78 -22.22
CA LYS A 58 -5.62 6.69 -23.32
C LYS A 58 -5.17 7.33 -24.63
N SER A 59 -4.09 8.12 -24.62
CA SER A 59 -3.59 8.76 -25.85
C SER A 59 -3.14 7.73 -26.88
N ARG A 60 -3.50 7.95 -28.16
CA ARG A 60 -3.05 7.12 -29.28
C ARG A 60 -1.65 7.48 -29.76
N ASP A 61 -1.19 8.69 -29.44
CA ASP A 61 0.11 9.23 -29.88
C ASP A 61 1.28 8.63 -29.08
N ILE A 62 0.98 8.02 -27.93
CA ILE A 62 1.97 7.41 -27.04
C ILE A 62 1.99 5.91 -27.27
N THR A 63 3.18 5.37 -27.54
CA THR A 63 3.37 3.94 -27.79
C THR A 63 3.11 3.12 -26.53
N LEU A 64 2.59 1.90 -26.70
CA LEU A 64 2.32 0.98 -25.60
C LEU A 64 3.55 0.71 -24.71
N PRO A 65 4.77 0.47 -25.25
CA PRO A 65 5.96 0.28 -24.41
C PRO A 65 6.23 1.44 -23.45
N THR A 66 6.05 2.68 -23.92
CA THR A 66 6.24 3.88 -23.09
C THR A 66 5.19 3.97 -21.99
N LYS A 67 3.91 3.66 -22.30
CA LYS A 67 2.86 3.63 -21.27
C LYS A 67 3.12 2.56 -20.20
N VAL A 68 3.57 1.37 -20.61
CA VAL A 68 3.96 0.30 -19.69
C VAL A 68 5.11 0.75 -18.79
N HIS A 69 6.13 1.41 -19.36
CA HIS A 69 7.25 1.94 -18.58
C HIS A 69 6.80 2.99 -17.56
N LEU A 70 5.93 3.92 -17.97
CA LEU A 70 5.38 4.94 -17.09
C LEU A 70 4.61 4.34 -15.90
N VAL A 71 3.74 3.35 -16.16
CA VAL A 71 2.99 2.66 -15.10
C VAL A 71 3.93 1.93 -14.15
N LYS A 72 4.94 1.22 -14.66
CA LYS A 72 5.95 0.56 -13.81
C LYS A 72 6.80 1.54 -13.01
N ALA A 73 7.10 2.71 -13.55
CA ALA A 73 7.90 3.71 -12.84
C ALA A 73 7.11 4.38 -11.71
N MET A 74 5.82 4.69 -11.93
CA MET A 74 5.04 5.51 -11.00
C MET A 74 4.07 4.69 -10.14
N VAL A 75 3.30 3.80 -10.74
CA VAL A 75 2.20 3.09 -10.07
C VAL A 75 2.73 1.93 -9.24
N PHE A 76 3.65 1.14 -9.81
CA PHE A 76 4.26 0.01 -9.10
C PHE A 76 5.01 0.49 -7.88
N HIS A 77 5.79 1.56 -8.02
CA HIS A 77 6.55 2.11 -6.92
C HIS A 77 5.65 2.55 -5.76
N VAL A 78 4.54 3.22 -6.06
CA VAL A 78 3.58 3.68 -5.03
C VAL A 78 2.89 2.51 -4.34
N VAL A 79 2.48 1.49 -5.10
CA VAL A 79 1.76 0.33 -4.57
C VAL A 79 2.69 -0.57 -3.77
N MET A 80 3.91 -0.81 -4.24
CA MET A 80 4.84 -1.77 -3.62
C MET A 80 5.66 -1.19 -2.47
N TYR A 81 5.58 0.12 -2.23
CA TYR A 81 6.39 0.73 -1.17
C TYR A 81 6.07 0.13 0.20
N GLY A 82 7.11 -0.35 0.88
CA GLY A 82 7.00 -0.98 2.20
C GLY A 82 6.47 -2.41 2.16
N CYS A 83 6.36 -3.05 0.99
CA CYS A 83 5.85 -4.41 0.86
C CYS A 83 6.72 -5.48 1.55
N GLU A 84 8.00 -5.19 1.75
CA GLU A 84 8.95 -6.04 2.47
C GLU A 84 8.51 -6.29 3.93
N SER A 85 7.77 -5.34 4.51
CA SER A 85 7.25 -5.42 5.87
C SER A 85 5.83 -5.97 5.94
N TRP A 86 5.23 -6.38 4.82
CA TRP A 86 3.84 -6.83 4.81
C TRP A 86 3.69 -8.32 5.09
N THR A 87 2.84 -8.64 6.05
CA THR A 87 2.30 -10.00 6.19
C THR A 87 1.09 -10.17 5.28
N VAL A 88 1.31 -10.64 4.05
CA VAL A 88 0.25 -10.77 3.03
C VAL A 88 -0.60 -12.01 3.27
N LYS A 89 -1.88 -11.81 3.59
CA LYS A 89 -2.89 -12.87 3.71
C LYS A 89 -3.49 -13.20 2.33
N LYS A 90 -4.11 -14.38 2.18
CA LYS A 90 -4.74 -14.83 0.93
C LYS A 90 -5.77 -13.84 0.36
N ALA A 91 -6.53 -13.16 1.22
CA ALA A 91 -7.49 -12.13 0.81
C ALA A 91 -6.80 -10.90 0.22
N GLU A 92 -5.67 -10.49 0.79
CA GLU A 92 -4.90 -9.34 0.32
C GLU A 92 -4.18 -9.65 -1.00
N HIS A 93 -3.63 -10.86 -1.14
CA HIS A 93 -3.05 -11.30 -2.42
C HIS A 93 -4.06 -11.19 -3.56
N ARG A 94 -5.29 -11.71 -3.35
CA ARG A 94 -6.38 -11.59 -4.34
C ARG A 94 -6.73 -10.13 -4.68
N ARG A 95 -6.61 -9.20 -3.72
CA ARG A 95 -6.87 -7.76 -3.97
C ARG A 95 -5.75 -7.14 -4.81
N ILE A 96 -4.50 -7.54 -4.56
CA ILE A 96 -3.34 -7.10 -5.34
C ILE A 96 -3.46 -7.63 -6.77
N ASP A 97 -3.78 -8.91 -6.95
CA ASP A 97 -4.00 -9.51 -8.28
C ASP A 97 -5.15 -8.81 -9.03
N ALA A 98 -6.27 -8.55 -8.34
CA ALA A 98 -7.39 -7.84 -8.93
C ALA A 98 -7.02 -6.41 -9.34
N PHE A 99 -6.19 -5.73 -8.55
CA PHE A 99 -5.65 -4.42 -8.90
C PHE A 99 -4.74 -4.50 -10.12
N GLU A 100 -3.89 -5.52 -10.20
CA GLU A 100 -3.01 -5.74 -11.35
C GLU A 100 -3.79 -5.89 -12.65
N VAL A 101 -4.76 -6.80 -12.65
CA VAL A 101 -5.64 -7.02 -13.80
C VAL A 101 -6.41 -5.74 -14.15
N TRP A 102 -6.87 -4.98 -13.14
CA TRP A 102 -7.63 -3.76 -13.37
C TRP A 102 -6.82 -2.68 -14.08
N TYR A 103 -5.56 -2.44 -13.71
CA TYR A 103 -4.79 -1.36 -14.32
C TYR A 103 -4.19 -1.76 -15.68
N TRP A 104 -3.82 -3.04 -15.90
CA TRP A 104 -3.34 -3.49 -17.21
C TRP A 104 -4.42 -3.38 -18.30
N ARG A 105 -5.69 -3.61 -17.93
CA ARG A 105 -6.84 -3.40 -18.83
C ARG A 105 -7.08 -1.94 -19.22
N ARG A 106 -6.37 -1.00 -18.60
CA ARG A 106 -6.53 0.46 -18.78
C ARG A 106 -5.50 1.07 -19.72
N LEU A 107 -4.47 0.31 -20.11
CA LEU A 107 -3.46 0.68 -21.11
C LEU A 107 -3.96 0.49 -22.54
#